data_AF-A0A4Q3Z5T3-F1
#
_entry.id   AF-A0A4Q3Z5T3-F1
#
_cell.length_a   1.000
_cell.length_b   1.000
_cell.length_c   1.000
_cell.angle_alpha   90.00
_cell.angle_beta   90.00
_cell.angle_gamma   90.00
#
_symmetry.space_group_name_H-M   'P 1'
#
loop_
_entity.id
_entity.type
_entity.pdbx_description
1 polymer ?
#
loop_
_entity_poly.entity_id
_entity_poly.type
_entity_poly.pdbx_seq_one_letter_code
_entity_poly.pdbx_strand_id
1 'polypeptide(L)'
;MDAVDVRRGQGRGHQDLRDLGDRGGQFQHRRGGPDGNAQLRHRTQPVLQVHGCEPRCDLRADLQPDHRAEAHPVIRPLPFLRRALRRLSRDESGNSTLEFVIVVPVFFMFFFASIESGMHSIRQVMLDRAMDLTIRDVRVGILRNPDHATLSERLCDYALIIPSCANDVRLEMTVADPRAWTAQPTRIVCRDREEDNPPEITLANGRNNELMVLRACVLFDPIIPGAGLGREIPKVSGGSYALTSTMAYVLEPFQ
;
A
#
# COMPACT_ATOMS: atom_id res chain seq x y z
N MET A 1 5.89 17.59 52.04
CA MET A 1 5.40 18.96 52.32
C MET A 1 5.37 19.62 50.95
N ASP A 2 4.26 19.74 50.23
CA ASP A 2 2.85 19.84 50.64
C ASP A 2 1.88 19.20 49.63
N ALA A 3 0.66 19.08 50.12
CA ALA A 3 -0.45 18.26 49.64
C ALA A 3 -1.39 18.97 48.63
N VAL A 4 -1.98 18.15 47.75
CA VAL A 4 -3.41 18.06 47.36
C VAL A 4 -4.19 19.37 47.13
N ASP A 5 -4.77 19.51 45.92
CA ASP A 5 -6.15 19.99 45.79
C ASP A 5 -6.90 19.25 44.67
N VAL A 6 -8.10 18.77 45.03
CA VAL A 6 -9.08 18.03 44.23
C VAL A 6 -10.34 18.88 44.26
N ARG A 7 -10.81 19.36 43.11
CA ARG A 7 -12.18 19.90 43.01
C ARG A 7 -13.00 19.24 41.90
N ARG A 8 -13.98 18.47 42.38
CA ARG A 8 -15.21 18.07 41.68
C ARG A 8 -16.07 19.29 41.38
N GLY A 9 -16.78 19.25 40.25
CA GLY A 9 -17.94 20.09 39.96
C GLY A 9 -18.90 19.33 39.06
N GLN A 10 -19.99 18.82 39.64
CA GLN A 10 -21.03 18.02 39.00
C GLN A 10 -22.36 18.79 39.01
N GLY A 11 -22.97 18.94 37.82
CA GLY A 11 -24.39 18.68 37.59
C GLY A 11 -25.44 19.79 37.77
N ARG A 12 -26.41 19.76 36.83
CA ARG A 12 -27.81 20.25 36.80
C ARG A 12 -28.00 21.20 35.60
N GLY A 13 -28.93 21.00 34.65
CA GLY A 13 -30.15 20.21 34.61
C GLY A 13 -31.34 21.13 34.28
N HIS A 14 -32.28 20.65 33.44
CA HIS A 14 -33.58 21.25 33.04
C HIS A 14 -33.55 22.37 31.98
N GLN A 15 -34.50 22.50 31.05
CA GLN A 15 -35.60 21.69 30.47
C GLN A 15 -36.20 22.55 29.33
N ASP A 16 -37.22 22.04 28.64
CA ASP A 16 -38.13 22.69 27.66
C ASP A 16 -37.68 22.75 26.18
N LEU A 17 -38.52 22.49 25.18
CA LEU A 17 -39.85 21.85 25.05
C LEU A 17 -40.14 21.88 23.51
N ARG A 18 -40.75 20.82 22.94
CA ARG A 18 -41.68 20.77 21.76
C ARG A 18 -41.32 21.58 20.48
N ASP A 19 -41.32 21.04 19.26
CA ASP A 19 -42.44 20.38 18.57
C ASP A 19 -42.00 19.87 17.16
N LEU A 20 -42.89 19.09 16.52
CA LEU A 20 -42.92 18.59 15.12
C LEU A 20 -42.05 17.35 14.81
N GLY A 21 -42.56 16.23 14.29
CA GLY A 21 -43.88 15.92 13.74
C GLY A 21 -43.76 14.63 12.92
N ASP A 22 -44.50 13.60 13.36
CA ASP A 22 -45.12 12.50 12.65
C ASP A 22 -44.63 12.10 11.22
N ARG A 23 -44.19 10.84 11.08
CA ARG A 23 -44.64 9.93 9.99
C ARG A 23 -44.28 8.47 10.31
N GLY A 24 -45.30 7.69 10.61
CA GLY A 24 -45.22 6.25 10.88
C GLY A 24 -44.96 5.38 9.65
N GLY A 25 -44.40 4.19 9.91
CA GLY A 25 -44.28 3.08 8.96
C GLY A 25 -44.14 1.76 9.73
N GLN A 26 -45.24 1.02 9.82
CA GLN A 26 -45.34 -0.28 10.51
C GLN A 26 -44.51 -1.35 9.80
N PHE A 27 -43.73 -2.13 10.56
CA PHE A 27 -43.19 -3.42 10.09
C PHE A 27 -43.77 -4.57 10.91
N GLN A 28 -44.56 -5.40 10.22
CA GLN A 28 -45.21 -6.59 10.75
C GLN A 28 -44.22 -7.73 10.98
N HIS A 29 -44.27 -8.29 12.20
CA HIS A 29 -43.73 -9.61 12.53
C HIS A 29 -44.55 -10.70 11.83
N ARG A 30 -43.89 -11.61 11.09
CA ARG A 30 -44.49 -12.88 10.67
C ARG A 30 -43.68 -14.05 11.24
N ARG A 31 -44.26 -14.74 12.22
CA ARG A 31 -43.84 -16.07 12.67
C ARG A 31 -44.22 -17.09 11.59
N GLY A 32 -43.30 -17.98 11.25
CA GLY A 32 -43.54 -19.21 10.47
C GLY A 32 -42.69 -20.33 11.07
N GLY A 33 -43.34 -21.43 11.44
CA GLY A 33 -42.80 -22.56 12.19
C GLY A 33 -41.93 -23.54 11.39
N PRO A 34 -41.59 -24.69 12.01
CA PRO A 34 -40.47 -25.53 11.63
C PRO A 34 -40.88 -26.61 10.63
N ASP A 35 -40.09 -26.82 9.58
CA ASP A 35 -39.81 -28.14 9.01
C ASP A 35 -38.74 -27.98 7.92
N GLY A 36 -37.57 -28.55 8.20
CA GLY A 36 -36.36 -28.39 7.41
C GLY A 36 -36.29 -29.40 6.26
N ASN A 37 -36.40 -28.90 5.04
CA ASN A 37 -35.72 -29.47 3.88
C ASN A 37 -35.32 -28.31 2.95
N ALA A 38 -34.19 -27.68 3.26
CA ALA A 38 -33.64 -26.57 2.48
C ALA A 38 -32.77 -27.12 1.33
N GLN A 39 -33.40 -27.38 0.20
CA GLN A 39 -32.71 -27.54 -1.08
C GLN A 39 -32.15 -26.17 -1.52
N LEU A 40 -30.82 -26.05 -1.58
CA LEU A 40 -30.11 -24.88 -2.12
C LEU A 40 -30.41 -24.73 -3.62
N ARG A 41 -31.40 -23.91 -3.97
CA ARG A 41 -31.56 -23.40 -5.35
C ARG A 41 -30.70 -22.15 -5.52
N HIS A 42 -29.63 -22.26 -6.31
CA HIS A 42 -28.92 -21.10 -6.85
C HIS A 42 -29.90 -20.23 -7.64
N ARG A 43 -30.17 -19.03 -7.15
CA ARG A 43 -30.93 -18.00 -7.86
C ARG A 43 -29.93 -17.07 -8.51
N THR A 44 -29.54 -17.35 -9.74
CA THR A 44 -28.82 -16.41 -10.60
C THR A 44 -29.79 -15.31 -11.01
N GLN A 45 -29.60 -14.10 -10.50
CA GLN A 45 -30.29 -12.90 -10.98
C GLN A 45 -29.37 -12.15 -11.94
N PRO A 46 -29.78 -11.88 -13.19
CA PRO A 46 -29.11 -10.91 -14.04
C PRO A 46 -29.52 -9.49 -13.64
N VAL A 47 -28.55 -8.69 -13.19
CA VAL A 47 -28.73 -7.24 -12.99
C VAL A 47 -28.42 -6.55 -14.31
N LEU A 48 -29.36 -6.59 -15.25
CA LEU A 48 -29.40 -5.63 -16.34
C LEU A 48 -30.84 -5.56 -16.88
N GLN A 49 -31.60 -4.57 -16.41
CA GLN A 49 -32.89 -4.23 -17.03
C GLN A 49 -32.61 -3.50 -18.34
N VAL A 50 -32.89 -4.16 -19.46
CA VAL A 50 -32.89 -3.53 -20.78
C VAL A 50 -34.27 -2.89 -20.97
N HIS A 51 -34.36 -1.58 -20.76
CA HIS A 51 -35.48 -0.80 -21.24
C HIS A 51 -35.31 -0.56 -22.75
N GLY A 52 -36.30 -1.00 -23.52
CA GLY A 52 -36.32 -0.88 -24.97
C GLY A 52 -36.28 0.56 -25.46
N CYS A 53 -35.66 0.77 -26.62
CA CYS A 53 -35.64 2.05 -27.32
C CYS A 53 -35.79 1.77 -28.83
N GLU A 54 -36.88 2.25 -29.40
CA GLU A 54 -37.11 2.43 -30.85
C GLU A 54 -37.22 3.96 -31.12
N PRO A 55 -37.08 4.44 -32.37
CA PRO A 55 -35.87 5.17 -32.73
C PRO A 55 -36.17 6.62 -33.10
N ARG A 56 -35.83 7.57 -32.22
CA ARG A 56 -35.45 8.94 -32.59
C ARG A 56 -34.98 9.70 -31.35
N CYS A 57 -33.67 9.62 -31.08
CA CYS A 57 -33.02 10.54 -30.15
C CYS A 57 -31.97 11.33 -30.92
N ASP A 58 -32.37 12.51 -31.40
CA ASP A 58 -31.43 13.59 -31.73
C ASP A 58 -30.78 14.05 -30.43
N LEU A 59 -29.59 13.52 -30.14
CA LEU A 59 -28.80 13.96 -28.99
C LEU A 59 -28.01 15.21 -29.41
N ARG A 60 -28.65 16.38 -29.27
CA ARG A 60 -27.99 17.68 -29.32
C ARG A 60 -27.12 17.80 -28.06
N ALA A 61 -25.83 17.52 -28.21
CA ALA A 61 -24.86 17.68 -27.14
C ALA A 61 -24.55 19.16 -26.96
N ASP A 62 -25.17 19.78 -25.96
CA ASP A 62 -24.71 21.06 -25.42
C ASP A 62 -23.40 20.82 -24.66
N LEU A 63 -22.28 21.08 -25.34
CA LEU A 63 -20.95 21.08 -24.76
C LEU A 63 -20.74 22.46 -24.10
N GLN A 64 -20.91 22.53 -22.78
CA GLN A 64 -20.47 23.69 -21.99
C GLN A 64 -18.95 23.59 -21.78
N PRO A 65 -18.12 24.49 -22.35
CA PRO A 65 -16.69 24.47 -22.12
C PRO A 65 -16.38 25.36 -20.94
N ASP A 66 -16.19 24.77 -19.77
CA ASP A 66 -15.71 25.52 -18.61
C ASP A 66 -14.55 24.77 -17.97
N HIS A 67 -13.34 24.98 -18.49
CA HIS A 67 -12.09 24.83 -17.77
C HIS A 67 -11.09 25.87 -18.28
N ARG A 68 -10.68 26.76 -17.38
CA ARG A 68 -9.56 27.68 -17.54
C ARG A 68 -8.31 26.88 -17.91
N ALA A 69 -7.83 27.05 -19.13
CA ALA A 69 -6.54 26.56 -19.54
C ALA A 69 -5.47 27.40 -18.83
N GLU A 70 -4.87 26.84 -17.79
CA GLU A 70 -3.61 27.34 -17.25
C GLU A 70 -2.52 27.06 -18.29
N ALA A 71 -1.99 28.13 -18.89
CA ALA A 71 -0.95 28.05 -19.90
C ALA A 71 0.39 27.67 -19.26
N HIS A 72 0.80 26.41 -19.41
CA HIS A 72 2.17 26.01 -19.13
C HIS A 72 3.14 26.67 -20.15
N PRO A 73 4.32 27.14 -19.71
CA PRO A 73 5.27 27.80 -20.60
C PRO A 73 5.84 26.79 -21.60
N VAL A 74 5.52 26.99 -22.88
CA VAL A 74 6.12 26.24 -23.99
C VAL A 74 7.59 26.62 -24.08
N ILE A 75 8.47 25.67 -23.75
CA ILE A 75 9.91 25.76 -23.95
C ILE A 75 10.17 26.06 -25.43
N ARG A 76 10.55 27.31 -25.75
CA ARG A 76 10.94 27.71 -27.10
C ARG A 76 12.28 27.02 -27.44
N PRO A 77 12.35 26.12 -28.44
CA PRO A 77 13.63 25.56 -28.83
C PRO A 77 14.50 26.67 -29.42
N LEU A 78 15.68 26.86 -28.84
CA LEU A 78 16.66 27.86 -29.26
C LEU A 78 16.92 27.74 -30.78
N PRO A 79 16.91 28.85 -31.56
CA PRO A 79 16.98 28.83 -33.02
C PRO A 79 18.27 28.18 -33.56
N PHE A 80 19.32 28.14 -32.73
CA PHE A 80 20.57 27.44 -32.99
C PHE A 80 20.38 25.92 -33.13
N LEU A 81 19.59 25.31 -32.23
CA LEU A 81 19.30 23.87 -32.25
C LEU A 81 18.58 23.49 -33.55
N ARG A 82 17.60 24.30 -33.98
CA ARG A 82 16.84 24.07 -35.23
C ARG A 82 17.71 24.14 -36.48
N ARG A 83 18.69 25.05 -36.51
CA ARG A 83 19.59 25.24 -37.67
C ARG A 83 20.65 24.13 -37.75
N ALA A 84 21.15 23.68 -36.60
CA ALA A 84 22.04 22.52 -36.49
C ALA A 84 21.31 21.23 -36.90
N LEU A 85 20.10 20.99 -36.40
CA LEU A 85 19.24 19.86 -36.78
C LEU A 85 18.92 19.82 -38.28
N ARG A 86 18.65 20.97 -38.91
CA ARG A 86 18.42 21.05 -40.38
C ARG A 86 19.65 20.79 -41.24
N ARG A 87 20.85 21.10 -40.72
CA ARG A 87 22.11 20.78 -41.41
C ARG A 87 22.44 19.31 -41.25
N LEU A 88 22.29 18.78 -40.04
CA LEU A 88 22.48 17.36 -39.74
C LEU A 88 21.49 16.47 -40.50
N SER A 89 20.24 16.91 -40.69
CA SER A 89 19.24 16.18 -41.48
C SER A 89 19.50 16.19 -42.99
N ARG A 90 20.47 16.97 -43.48
CA ARG A 90 20.87 17.00 -44.91
C ARG A 90 22.22 16.31 -45.14
N ASP A 91 22.83 15.77 -44.09
CA ASP A 91 24.12 15.13 -44.15
C ASP A 91 23.96 13.60 -44.03
N GLU A 92 24.07 12.89 -45.15
CA GLU A 92 23.88 11.43 -45.23
C GLU A 92 25.17 10.64 -44.92
N SER A 93 26.27 11.33 -44.63
CA SER A 93 27.61 10.75 -44.45
C SER A 93 27.80 9.90 -43.18
N GLY A 94 26.81 9.87 -42.27
CA GLY A 94 26.86 9.18 -40.97
C GLY A 94 25.67 8.26 -40.65
N ASN A 95 24.92 7.81 -41.68
CA ASN A 95 23.68 7.03 -41.48
C ASN A 95 23.88 5.75 -40.64
N SER A 96 24.95 4.99 -40.88
CA SER A 96 25.21 3.74 -40.16
C SER A 96 25.59 3.93 -38.69
N THR A 97 26.16 5.08 -38.32
CA THR A 97 26.50 5.40 -36.92
C THR A 97 25.28 5.88 -36.16
N LEU A 98 24.33 6.55 -36.83
CA LEU A 98 23.07 7.00 -36.23
C LEU A 98 22.22 5.82 -35.74
N GLU A 99 22.14 4.74 -36.53
CA GLU A 99 21.40 3.53 -36.15
C GLU A 99 21.97 2.91 -34.86
N PHE A 100 23.30 2.78 -34.77
CA PHE A 100 23.97 2.27 -33.58
C PHE A 100 23.74 3.16 -32.35
N VAL A 101 23.85 4.49 -32.51
CA VAL A 101 23.67 5.46 -31.42
C VAL A 101 22.23 5.44 -30.87
N ILE A 102 21.23 5.01 -31.64
CA ILE A 102 19.84 4.91 -31.18
C ILE A 102 19.55 3.52 -30.62
N VAL A 103 19.92 2.46 -31.34
CA VAL A 103 19.55 1.08 -30.97
C VAL A 103 20.28 0.62 -29.71
N VAL A 104 21.56 0.95 -29.57
CA VAL A 104 22.37 0.46 -28.45
C VAL A 104 21.90 1.00 -27.09
N PRO A 105 21.65 2.31 -26.91
CA PRO A 105 21.11 2.81 -25.64
C PRO A 105 19.74 2.25 -25.29
N VAL A 106 18.87 2.03 -26.29
CA VAL A 106 17.55 1.41 -26.08
C VAL A 106 17.71 -0.04 -25.63
N PHE A 107 18.59 -0.81 -26.26
CA PHE A 107 18.90 -2.17 -25.85
C PHE A 107 19.43 -2.23 -24.41
N PHE A 108 20.39 -1.37 -24.06
CA PHE A 108 20.92 -1.31 -22.70
C PHE A 108 19.90 -0.84 -21.67
N MET A 109 18.96 0.05 -22.05
CA MET A 109 17.86 0.45 -21.17
C MET A 109 17.02 -0.75 -20.74
N PHE A 110 16.63 -1.62 -21.69
CA PHE A 110 15.91 -2.86 -21.35
C PHE A 110 16.76 -3.86 -20.57
N PHE A 111 18.05 -3.97 -20.89
CA PHE A 111 18.97 -4.83 -20.15
C PHE A 111 19.08 -4.43 -18.67
N PHE A 112 19.31 -3.15 -18.39
CA PHE A 112 19.40 -2.64 -17.03
C PHE A 112 18.05 -2.67 -16.29
N ALA A 113 16.95 -2.39 -16.98
CA ALA A 113 15.61 -2.58 -16.44
C ALA A 113 15.38 -4.04 -16.00
N SER A 114 15.81 -5.00 -16.82
CA SER A 114 15.68 -6.43 -16.50
C SER A 114 16.50 -6.81 -15.26
N ILE A 115 17.72 -6.30 -15.11
CA ILE A 115 18.57 -6.53 -13.93
C ILE A 115 17.93 -5.93 -12.68
N GLU A 116 17.47 -4.67 -12.73
CA GLU A 116 16.84 -4.00 -11.59
C GLU A 116 15.56 -4.75 -11.14
N SER A 117 14.73 -5.19 -12.09
CA SER A 117 13.55 -6.01 -11.83
C SER A 117 13.90 -7.36 -11.19
N GLY A 118 14.92 -8.03 -11.72
CA GLY A 118 15.43 -9.29 -11.17
C GLY A 118 15.92 -9.12 -9.73
N MET A 119 16.72 -8.09 -9.47
CA MET A 119 17.21 -7.77 -8.12
C MET A 119 16.07 -7.43 -7.15
N HIS A 120 15.06 -6.68 -7.59
CA HIS A 120 13.87 -6.41 -6.80
C HIS A 120 13.16 -7.70 -6.39
N SER A 121 12.92 -8.61 -7.34
CA SER A 121 12.25 -9.88 -7.09
C SER A 121 13.04 -10.76 -6.11
N ILE A 122 14.37 -10.87 -6.29
CA ILE A 122 15.21 -11.66 -5.38
C ILE A 122 15.17 -11.07 -3.96
N ARG A 123 15.25 -9.74 -3.81
CA ARG A 123 15.15 -9.11 -2.49
C ARG A 123 13.78 -9.31 -1.84
N GLN A 124 12.70 -9.24 -2.63
CA GLN A 124 11.35 -9.53 -2.12
C GLN A 124 11.24 -10.96 -1.60
N VAL A 125 11.67 -11.95 -2.40
CA VAL A 125 11.64 -13.37 -1.98
C VAL A 125 12.51 -13.62 -0.75
N MET A 126 13.66 -12.95 -0.66
CA MET A 126 14.51 -13.06 0.53
C MET A 126 13.89 -12.42 1.77
N LEU A 127 13.20 -11.28 1.62
CA LEU A 127 12.45 -10.67 2.73
C LEU A 127 11.33 -11.59 3.21
N ASP A 128 10.55 -12.16 2.28
CA ASP A 128 9.48 -13.09 2.62
C ASP A 128 10.05 -14.31 3.36
N ARG A 129 11.12 -14.91 2.83
CA ARG A 129 11.81 -16.03 3.51
C ARG A 129 12.35 -15.65 4.88
N ALA A 130 12.97 -14.47 5.00
CA ALA A 130 13.52 -13.99 6.27
C ALA A 130 12.42 -13.82 7.32
N MET A 131 11.26 -13.32 6.92
CA MET A 131 10.11 -13.16 7.81
C MET A 131 9.54 -14.51 8.24
N ASP A 132 9.44 -15.48 7.35
CA ASP A 132 9.02 -16.86 7.68
C ASP A 132 9.96 -17.52 8.71
N LEU A 133 11.28 -17.35 8.57
CA LEU A 133 12.26 -17.86 9.53
C LEU A 133 12.15 -17.14 10.88
N THR A 134 12.03 -15.81 10.87
CA THR A 134 11.89 -15.01 12.08
C THR A 134 10.62 -15.38 12.85
N ILE A 135 9.49 -15.60 12.17
CA ILE A 135 8.24 -16.05 12.79
C ILE A 135 8.40 -17.42 13.44
N ARG A 136 9.15 -18.34 12.81
CA ARG A 136 9.42 -19.66 13.40
C ARG A 136 10.18 -19.54 14.71
N ASP A 137 11.19 -18.66 14.79
CA ASP A 137 11.95 -18.44 16.02
C ASP A 137 11.06 -17.91 17.16
N VAL A 138 10.10 -17.04 16.83
CA VAL A 138 9.09 -16.56 17.79
C VAL A 138 8.14 -17.68 18.20
N ARG A 139 7.62 -18.45 17.24
CA ARG A 139 6.67 -19.55 17.48
C ARG A 139 7.26 -20.66 18.35
N VAL A 140 8.53 -21.02 18.13
CA VAL A 140 9.25 -22.05 18.91
C VAL A 140 9.65 -21.51 20.30
N GLY A 141 9.51 -20.21 20.55
CA GLY A 141 9.84 -19.59 21.83
C GLY A 141 11.34 -19.39 22.06
N ILE A 142 12.14 -19.35 20.98
CA ILE A 142 13.56 -18.94 21.03
C ILE A 142 13.63 -17.47 21.45
N LEU A 143 12.75 -16.63 20.89
CA LEU A 143 12.55 -15.24 21.29
C LEU A 143 11.28 -15.13 22.13
N ARG A 144 11.42 -15.03 23.45
CA ARG A 144 10.30 -14.80 24.37
C ARG A 144 10.05 -13.30 24.51
N ASN A 145 8.86 -12.83 24.09
CA ASN A 145 8.46 -11.42 24.10
C ASN A 145 9.54 -10.50 23.50
N PRO A 146 9.88 -10.69 22.21
CA PRO A 146 10.92 -9.88 21.60
C PRO A 146 10.52 -8.41 21.51
N ASP A 147 11.51 -7.56 21.67
CA ASP A 147 11.40 -6.15 21.32
C ASP A 147 11.63 -5.94 19.81
N HIS A 148 11.23 -4.77 19.30
CA HIS A 148 11.35 -4.39 17.90
C HIS A 148 12.79 -4.52 17.40
N ALA A 149 13.76 -4.09 18.21
CA ALA A 149 15.17 -4.14 17.86
C ALA A 149 15.66 -5.59 17.67
N THR A 150 15.34 -6.49 18.60
CA THR A 150 15.75 -7.90 18.53
C THR A 150 15.13 -8.61 17.33
N LEU A 151 13.84 -8.37 17.04
CA LEU A 151 13.19 -8.95 15.87
C LEU A 151 13.78 -8.43 14.56
N SER A 152 14.08 -7.13 14.52
CA SER A 152 14.69 -6.48 13.35
C SER A 152 16.08 -7.04 13.06
N GLU A 153 16.90 -7.23 14.10
CA GLU A 153 18.21 -7.88 13.98
C GLU A 153 18.09 -9.30 13.42
N ARG A 154 17.21 -10.14 14.00
CA ARG A 154 16.99 -11.51 13.54
C ARG A 154 16.49 -11.60 12.10
N LEU A 155 15.58 -10.70 11.71
CA LEU A 155 15.11 -10.65 10.33
C LEU A 155 16.25 -10.27 9.37
N CYS A 156 17.08 -9.30 9.75
CA CYS A 156 18.19 -8.86 8.93
C CYS A 156 19.33 -9.89 8.83
N ASP A 157 19.52 -10.74 9.83
CA ASP A 157 20.44 -11.89 9.76
C ASP A 157 20.05 -12.87 8.65
N TYR A 158 18.75 -13.03 8.38
CA TYR A 158 18.25 -13.86 7.29
C TYR A 158 18.18 -13.13 5.95
N ALA A 159 18.01 -11.80 5.96
CA ALA A 159 17.83 -10.96 4.78
C ALA A 159 19.14 -10.34 4.25
N LEU A 160 20.24 -11.11 4.20
CA LEU A 160 21.59 -10.63 3.88
C LEU A 160 21.74 -9.89 2.54
N ILE A 161 20.83 -10.13 1.58
CA ILE A 161 20.87 -9.47 0.27
C ILE A 161 20.37 -8.01 0.31
N ILE A 162 19.69 -7.61 1.39
CA ILE A 162 19.13 -6.27 1.53
C ILE A 162 20.19 -5.37 2.19
N PRO A 163 20.72 -4.38 1.46
CA PRO A 163 21.73 -3.48 2.02
C PRO A 163 21.12 -2.67 3.16
N SER A 164 21.90 -2.43 4.22
CA SER A 164 21.49 -1.60 5.37
C SER A 164 20.19 -2.01 6.06
N CYS A 165 19.78 -3.28 5.95
CA CYS A 165 18.52 -3.79 6.51
C CYS A 165 18.27 -3.33 7.95
N ALA A 166 19.25 -3.43 8.84
CA ALA A 166 19.10 -3.09 10.26
C ALA A 166 18.71 -1.62 10.50
N ASN A 167 19.13 -0.71 9.62
CA ASN A 167 18.83 0.71 9.72
C ASN A 167 17.51 1.08 9.03
N ASP A 168 17.06 0.29 8.06
CA ASP A 168 15.96 0.61 7.16
C ASP A 168 14.70 -0.24 7.36
N VAL A 169 14.76 -1.24 8.25
CA VAL A 169 13.63 -2.09 8.60
C VAL A 169 12.70 -1.41 9.62
N ARG A 170 11.40 -1.62 9.40
CA ARG A 170 10.31 -1.33 10.33
C ARG A 170 9.39 -2.54 10.39
N LEU A 171 9.00 -2.94 11.61
CA LEU A 171 8.15 -4.10 11.84
C LEU A 171 6.91 -3.67 12.62
N GLU A 172 5.77 -4.24 12.28
CA GLU A 172 4.52 -4.06 13.00
C GLU A 172 3.98 -5.45 13.37
N MET A 173 3.69 -5.67 14.65
CA MET A 173 3.13 -6.93 15.14
C MET A 173 1.82 -6.64 15.85
N THR A 174 0.73 -7.22 15.35
CA THR A 174 -0.62 -7.01 15.87
C THR A 174 -1.33 -8.33 16.11
N VAL A 175 -2.10 -8.41 17.19
CA VAL A 175 -3.03 -9.54 17.42
C VAL A 175 -4.24 -9.36 16.52
N ALA A 176 -4.66 -10.42 15.85
CA ALA A 176 -5.87 -10.46 15.03
C ALA A 176 -6.85 -11.51 15.58
N ASP A 177 -8.14 -11.19 15.61
CA ASP A 177 -9.19 -12.17 15.96
C ASP A 177 -9.75 -12.81 14.67
N PRO A 178 -9.59 -14.13 14.46
CA PRO A 178 -10.16 -14.81 13.30
C PRO A 178 -11.70 -14.86 13.31
N ARG A 179 -12.35 -14.70 14.48
CA ARG A 179 -13.82 -14.71 14.63
C ARG A 179 -14.44 -13.33 14.44
N ALA A 180 -13.67 -12.28 14.73
CA ALA A 180 -14.06 -10.88 14.56
C ALA A 180 -13.02 -10.14 13.71
N TRP A 181 -12.77 -10.64 12.50
CA TRP A 181 -11.70 -10.16 11.64
C TRP A 181 -11.89 -8.68 11.25
N THR A 182 -10.93 -7.85 11.64
CA THR A 182 -10.77 -6.49 11.13
C THR A 182 -9.66 -6.48 10.08
N ALA A 183 -9.96 -6.03 8.87
CA ALA A 183 -8.96 -5.89 7.82
C ALA A 183 -7.86 -4.92 8.26
N GLN A 184 -6.60 -5.34 8.12
CA GLN A 184 -5.47 -4.44 8.34
C GLN A 184 -5.42 -3.36 7.25
N PRO A 185 -4.86 -2.17 7.55
CA PRO A 185 -4.66 -1.14 6.53
C PRO A 185 -3.83 -1.70 5.37
N THR A 186 -4.19 -1.35 4.14
CA THR A 186 -3.49 -1.82 2.94
C THR A 186 -2.07 -1.26 2.82
N ARG A 187 -1.83 -0.08 3.41
CA ARG A 187 -0.52 0.55 3.49
C ARG A 187 0.22 0.10 4.74
N ILE A 188 1.47 -0.33 4.58
CA ILE A 188 2.42 -0.57 5.69
C ILE A 188 3.16 0.74 5.93
N VAL A 189 3.34 1.14 7.19
CA VAL A 189 4.16 2.31 7.52
C VAL A 189 5.62 1.86 7.52
N CYS A 190 6.41 2.45 6.63
CA CYS A 190 7.86 2.24 6.59
C CYS A 190 8.56 3.25 7.49
N ARG A 191 9.82 2.99 7.83
CA ARG A 191 10.66 3.99 8.49
C ARG A 191 10.77 5.23 7.59
N ASP A 192 10.75 6.42 8.18
CA ASP A 192 11.12 7.63 7.47
C ASP A 192 12.59 7.95 7.76
N ARG A 193 13.42 8.03 6.71
CA ARG A 193 14.84 8.40 6.81
C ARG A 193 15.04 9.88 7.10
N GLU A 194 14.02 10.71 6.87
CA GLU A 194 14.06 12.16 7.13
C GLU A 194 13.60 12.51 8.55
N GLU A 195 13.06 11.56 9.30
CA GLU A 195 12.59 11.75 10.67
C GLU A 195 13.66 11.35 11.69
N ASP A 196 14.17 12.34 12.44
CA ASP A 196 15.24 12.13 13.44
C ASP A 196 14.80 11.29 14.65
N ASN A 197 13.49 11.24 14.95
CA ASN A 197 12.94 10.50 16.08
C ASN A 197 11.65 9.76 15.67
N PRO A 198 11.77 8.61 14.99
CA PRO A 198 10.60 7.85 14.56
C PRO A 198 9.79 7.39 15.78
N PRO A 199 8.44 7.42 15.70
CA PRO A 199 7.59 7.02 16.81
C PRO A 199 7.82 5.54 17.18
N GLU A 200 7.91 5.28 18.48
CA GLU A 200 8.00 3.93 19.06
C GLU A 200 6.81 3.09 18.62
N ILE A 201 7.09 1.93 18.05
CA ILE A 201 6.08 1.05 17.46
C ILE A 201 5.55 0.13 18.54
N THR A 202 4.22 0.03 18.63
CA THR A 202 3.60 -0.94 19.53
C THR A 202 3.74 -2.35 18.94
N LEU A 203 4.70 -3.12 19.45
CA LEU A 203 4.74 -4.57 19.25
C LEU A 203 3.76 -5.22 20.22
N ALA A 204 2.63 -5.69 19.71
CA ALA A 204 1.72 -6.48 20.53
C ALA A 204 2.26 -7.90 20.64
N ASN A 205 2.75 -8.28 21.83
CA ASN A 205 3.09 -9.67 22.14
C ASN A 205 1.81 -10.44 22.44
N GLY A 206 1.47 -11.38 21.56
CA GLY A 206 0.30 -12.24 21.75
C GLY A 206 0.48 -13.28 22.85
N ARG A 207 -0.63 -13.81 23.33
CA ARG A 207 -0.69 -14.96 24.24
C ARG A 207 -0.80 -16.27 23.46
N ASN A 208 -0.68 -17.38 24.18
CA ASN A 208 -0.91 -18.71 23.61
C ASN A 208 -2.26 -18.77 22.88
N ASN A 209 -2.26 -19.40 21.69
CA ASN A 209 -3.42 -19.59 20.84
C ASN A 209 -4.06 -18.29 20.30
N GLU A 210 -3.30 -17.19 20.26
CA GLU A 210 -3.69 -15.97 19.55
C GLU A 210 -3.10 -15.97 18.13
N LEU A 211 -3.90 -15.47 17.18
CA LEU A 211 -3.45 -15.23 15.82
C LEU A 211 -2.73 -13.90 15.79
N MET A 212 -1.48 -13.94 15.36
CA MET A 212 -0.61 -12.80 15.20
C MET A 212 -0.45 -12.48 13.73
N VAL A 213 -0.37 -11.20 13.41
CA VAL A 213 0.04 -10.72 12.09
C VAL A 213 1.30 -9.90 12.25
N LEU A 214 2.34 -10.31 11.52
CA LEU A 214 3.60 -9.60 11.43
C LEU A 214 3.73 -8.99 10.04
N ARG A 215 4.02 -7.69 10.01
CA ARG A 215 4.23 -6.92 8.79
C ARG A 215 5.63 -6.34 8.86
N ALA A 216 6.37 -6.45 7.76
CA ALA A 216 7.69 -5.85 7.62
C ALA A 216 7.67 -4.85 6.47
N CYS A 217 8.32 -3.71 6.66
CA CYS A 217 8.74 -2.83 5.58
C CYS A 217 10.24 -2.58 5.70
N VAL A 218 10.98 -2.76 4.60
CA VAL A 218 12.40 -2.44 4.51
C VAL A 218 12.64 -1.49 3.36
N LEU A 219 13.34 -0.39 3.61
CA LEU A 219 13.75 0.52 2.56
C LEU A 219 15.05 0.07 1.89
N PHE A 220 15.18 0.30 0.60
CA PHE A 220 16.42 0.09 -0.14
C PHE A 220 16.57 1.11 -1.27
N ASP A 221 17.82 1.34 -1.68
CA ASP A 221 18.16 2.21 -2.78
C ASP A 221 18.41 1.40 -4.07
N PRO A 222 17.90 1.87 -5.22
CA PRO A 222 18.06 1.17 -6.50
C PRO A 222 19.52 1.20 -6.93
N ILE A 223 19.92 0.25 -7.77
CA ILE A 223 21.25 0.31 -8.36
C ILE A 223 21.27 1.36 -9.46
N ILE A 224 20.20 1.44 -10.27
CA ILE A 224 20.12 2.35 -11.41
C ILE A 224 18.91 3.29 -11.24
N PRO A 225 19.09 4.45 -10.59
CA PRO A 225 18.01 5.40 -10.38
C PRO A 225 17.57 6.00 -11.73
N GLY A 226 16.46 5.48 -12.28
CA GLY A 226 15.83 6.03 -13.49
C GLY A 226 15.71 5.08 -14.69
N ALA A 227 16.17 3.82 -14.60
CA ALA A 227 16.01 2.81 -15.67
C ALA A 227 14.57 2.29 -15.87
N GLY A 228 13.56 3.13 -15.65
CA GLY A 228 12.15 2.81 -15.91
C GLY A 228 11.40 2.24 -14.70
N LEU A 229 11.82 1.09 -14.16
CA LEU A 229 11.07 0.41 -13.08
C LEU A 229 10.96 1.24 -11.79
N GLY A 230 12.04 1.92 -11.41
CA GLY A 230 12.06 2.76 -10.22
C GLY A 230 11.17 4.01 -10.29
N ARG A 231 10.66 4.39 -11.47
CA ARG A 231 9.72 5.54 -11.54
C ARG A 231 8.31 5.15 -11.13
N GLU A 232 7.92 3.90 -11.36
CA GLU A 232 6.54 3.43 -11.14
C GLU A 232 6.33 2.86 -9.74
N ILE A 233 7.41 2.45 -9.05
CA ILE A 233 7.32 1.99 -7.67
C ILE A 233 7.18 3.22 -6.76
N PRO A 234 6.14 3.29 -5.91
CA PRO A 234 5.91 4.43 -5.04
C PRO A 234 7.08 4.61 -4.07
N LYS A 235 7.68 5.80 -4.11
CA LYS A 235 8.75 6.21 -3.20
C LYS A 235 8.15 6.49 -1.83
N VAL A 236 8.82 6.02 -0.78
CA VAL A 236 8.25 6.08 0.57
C VAL A 236 8.95 7.12 1.45
N SER A 237 10.29 7.19 1.38
CA SER A 237 11.09 8.19 2.10
C SER A 237 12.40 8.45 1.33
N GLY A 238 12.83 9.70 1.21
CA GLY A 238 14.14 10.07 0.60
C GLY A 238 14.38 9.63 -0.85
N GLY A 239 13.35 9.15 -1.57
CA GLY A 239 13.50 8.59 -2.91
C GLY A 239 13.80 7.08 -2.97
N SER A 240 13.80 6.40 -1.81
CA SER A 240 14.01 4.97 -1.67
C SER A 240 12.74 4.15 -1.94
N TYR A 241 12.95 2.89 -2.30
CA TYR A 241 11.88 1.91 -2.51
C TYR A 241 11.62 1.13 -1.22
N ALA A 242 10.40 0.64 -1.07
CA ALA A 242 10.04 -0.26 0.01
C ALA A 242 9.82 -1.66 -0.51
N LEU A 243 10.39 -2.63 0.20
CA LEU A 243 9.96 -4.02 0.17
C LEU A 243 9.04 -4.23 1.35
N THR A 244 7.91 -4.87 1.10
CA THR A 244 6.93 -5.13 2.14
C THR A 244 6.53 -6.59 2.17
N SER A 245 6.40 -7.15 3.37
CA SER A 245 5.92 -8.51 3.56
C SER A 245 4.88 -8.53 4.68
N THR A 246 3.87 -9.39 4.57
CA THR A 246 2.88 -9.62 5.63
C THR A 246 2.61 -11.10 5.78
N MET A 247 2.72 -11.62 7.00
CA MET A 247 2.41 -13.01 7.34
C MET A 247 1.58 -13.08 8.61
N ALA A 248 0.75 -14.11 8.68
CA ALA A 248 -0.04 -14.43 9.86
C ALA A 248 0.40 -15.78 10.42
N TYR A 249 0.49 -15.88 11.75
CA TYR A 249 0.86 -17.11 12.45
C TYR A 249 0.13 -17.21 13.78
N VAL A 250 -0.01 -18.44 14.31
CA VAL A 250 -0.62 -18.67 15.62
C VAL A 250 0.48 -19.05 16.59
N LEU A 251 0.46 -18.44 17.78
CA LEU A 251 1.36 -18.82 18.88
C LEU A 251 0.90 -20.16 19.46
N GLU A 252 1.73 -21.18 19.34
CA GLU A 252 1.46 -22.48 19.95
C GLU A 252 1.62 -22.39 21.48
N PRO A 253 0.85 -23.17 22.25
CA PRO A 253 1.01 -23.19 23.70
C PRO A 253 2.41 -23.69 24.07
N PHE A 254 3.16 -22.87 24.82
CA PHE A 254 4.45 -23.27 25.39
C PHE A 254 4.22 -24.46 26.35
N GLN A 255 4.74 -25.63 25.98
CA GLN A 255 4.82 -26.81 26.86
C GLN A 255 6.20 -26.89 27.48
#